data_AF-A0A8J5WJR2-F1
#
_entry.id   AF-A0A8J5WJR2-F1
#
_cell.length_a   1.000
_cell.length_b   1.000
_cell.length_c   1.000
_cell.angle_alpha   90.00
_cell.angle_beta   90.00
_cell.angle_gamma   90.00
#
_symmetry.space_group_name_H-M   'P 1'
#
loop_
_entity.id
_entity.type
_entity.pdbx_description
1 polymer ?
#
loop_
_entity_poly.entity_id
_entity_poly.type
_entity_poly.pdbx_seq_one_letter_code
_entity_poly.pdbx_strand_id
1 'polypeptide(L)' 'MNGLNKSKHMDLLDGSEYVPTYEDKDDDWMLVGDVPWEMFVESCKRLRIMKGSEVIGLVAPRAMKRCKSKS' A
#
# COMPACT_ATOMS: atom_id res chain seq x y z
N MET A 1 18.40 -15.55 2.77
CA MET A 1 18.37 -14.38 3.67
C MET A 1 17.10 -13.61 3.34
N ASN A 2 15.98 -14.02 3.94
CA ASN A 2 14.66 -13.46 3.63
C ASN A 2 14.36 -12.41 4.68
N GLY A 3 14.20 -11.16 4.26
CA GLY A 3 13.93 -10.07 5.18
C GLY A 3 14.01 -8.73 4.51
N LEU A 4 13.30 -8.53 3.40
CA LEU A 4 12.97 -7.20 2.92
C LEU A 4 11.95 -6.60 3.89
N ASN A 5 12.44 -6.20 5.07
CA ASN A 5 12.19 -4.91 5.66
C ASN A 5 10.91 -4.21 5.14
N LYS A 6 9.76 -4.60 5.71
CA LYS A 6 8.51 -3.83 5.62
C LYS A 6 8.58 -2.50 6.38
N SER A 7 9.65 -2.24 7.15
CA SER A 7 9.74 -1.08 8.06
C SER A 7 10.31 0.19 7.43
N LYS A 8 11.09 0.13 6.33
CA LYS A 8 11.64 1.33 5.67
C LYS A 8 10.74 1.92 4.58
N HIS A 9 9.64 1.27 4.21
CA HIS A 9 8.64 1.89 3.33
C HIS A 9 7.76 2.91 4.05
N MET A 10 7.65 2.82 5.38
CA MET A 10 6.81 3.72 6.19
C MET A 10 7.44 5.10 6.38
N ASP A 11 8.78 5.20 6.47
CA ASP A 11 9.48 6.47 6.71
C ASP A 11 9.41 7.46 5.52
N LEU A 12 9.19 6.96 4.29
CA LEU A 12 9.01 7.83 3.11
C LEU A 12 7.61 8.45 3.04
N LEU A 13 6.63 7.87 3.72
CA LEU A 13 5.22 8.29 3.68
C LEU A 13 4.91 9.40 4.70
N ASP A 14 5.80 9.66 5.64
CA ASP A 14 5.62 10.69 6.68
C ASP A 14 5.74 12.12 6.12
N GLY A 15 6.40 12.28 4.97
CA GLY A 15 6.59 13.58 4.30
C GLY A 15 5.81 13.81 2.99
N SER A 16 5.26 12.76 2.37
CA SER A 16 4.53 12.87 1.10
C SER A 16 3.03 12.90 1.34
N GLU A 17 2.37 14.00 0.95
CA GLU A 17 0.92 14.12 1.07
C GLU A 17 0.19 13.02 0.28
N TYR A 18 0.78 12.52 -0.81
CA TYR A 18 0.17 11.54 -1.70
C TYR A 18 1.10 10.40 -2.13
N VAL A 19 0.51 9.23 -2.31
CA VAL A 19 1.19 7.96 -2.57
C VAL A 19 0.50 7.22 -3.71
N PRO A 20 1.23 6.82 -4.76
CA PRO A 20 0.67 6.05 -5.85
C PRO A 20 0.56 4.56 -5.48
N THR A 21 -0.66 4.03 -5.57
CA THR A 21 -1.00 2.61 -5.38
C THR A 21 -1.71 2.05 -6.60
N TYR A 22 -1.72 0.73 -6.74
CA TYR A 22 -2.49 0.04 -7.77
C TYR A 22 -3.14 -1.23 -7.24
N GLU A 23 -4.27 -1.59 -7.83
CA GLU A 23 -4.98 -2.85 -7.62
C GLU A 23 -4.47 -3.86 -8.65
N ASP A 24 -4.00 -5.01 -8.18
CA ASP A 24 -3.46 -6.06 -9.03
C ASP A 24 -4.52 -7.11 -9.46
N LYS A 25 -4.06 -8.22 -10.05
CA LYS A 25 -4.94 -9.29 -10.51
C LYS A 25 -5.61 -10.09 -9.38
N ASP A 26 -5.06 -10.04 -8.18
CA ASP A 26 -5.51 -10.74 -6.99
C ASP A 26 -6.37 -9.84 -6.09
N ASP A 27 -6.72 -8.64 -6.59
CA ASP A 27 -7.50 -7.60 -5.91
C ASP A 27 -6.81 -7.06 -4.64
N ASP A 28 -5.47 -7.19 -4.59
CA ASP A 28 -4.65 -6.61 -3.55
C ASP A 28 -4.12 -5.24 -3.99
N TRP A 29 -4.01 -4.33 -3.02
CA TRP A 29 -3.46 -3.00 -3.22
C TRP A 29 -1.96 -3.00 -2.96
N MET A 30 -1.18 -2.64 -3.98
CA MET A 30 0.28 -2.56 -3.94
C MET A 30 0.79 -1.13 -4.23
N LEU A 31 2.02 -0.81 -3.79
CA LEU A 31 2.64 0.46 -4.14
C LEU A 31 3.24 0.39 -5.54
N VAL A 32 3.10 1.48 -6.28
CA VAL A 32 3.70 1.57 -7.62
C VAL A 32 5.23 1.55 -7.48
N GLY A 33 5.87 0.58 -8.15
CA GLY A 33 7.32 0.38 -8.11
C GLY A 33 7.81 -0.84 -7.32
N ASP A 34 6.93 -1.55 -6.61
CA ASP A 34 7.31 -2.73 -5.81
C ASP A 34 7.66 -3.98 -6.66
N VAL A 35 7.16 -4.04 -7.90
CA VAL A 35 7.33 -5.20 -8.80
C VAL A 35 7.94 -4.79 -10.15
N PRO A 36 8.54 -5.73 -10.90
CA PRO A 36 9.03 -5.47 -12.25
C PRO A 36 7.94 -4.92 -13.17
N TRP A 37 8.34 -4.04 -14.12
CA TRP A 37 7.43 -3.35 -15.02
C TRP A 37 6.51 -4.29 -15.82
N GLU A 38 7.04 -5.42 -16.30
CA GLU A 38 6.26 -6.40 -17.05
C GLU A 38 5.12 -6.98 -16.20
N MET A 39 5.39 -7.36 -14.94
CA MET A 39 4.36 -7.85 -14.02
C MET A 39 3.34 -6.77 -13.66
N PHE A 40 3.79 -5.53 -13.51
CA PHE A 40 2.90 -4.40 -13.25
C PHE A 40 1.92 -4.20 -14.41
N VAL A 41 2.40 -4.17 -15.66
CA VAL A 41 1.55 -3.99 -16.84
C VAL A 41 0.56 -5.14 -17.02
N GLU A 42 0.97 -6.38 -16.70
CA GLU A 42 0.11 -7.57 -16.82
C GLU A 42 -0.97 -7.65 -15.72
N SER A 43 -0.68 -7.17 -14.52
CA SER A 43 -1.55 -7.35 -13.35
C SER A 43 -2.35 -6.11 -12.96
N CYS A 44 -1.91 -4.91 -13.35
CA CYS A 44 -2.53 -3.66 -12.92
C CYS A 44 -3.94 -3.49 -13.51
N LYS A 45 -4.95 -3.54 -12.64
CA LYS A 45 -6.35 -3.28 -12.98
C LYS A 45 -6.73 -1.82 -12.80
N ARG A 46 -6.26 -1.20 -11.72
CA ARG A 46 -6.62 0.20 -11.36
C ARG A 46 -5.45 0.91 -10.70
N LEU A 47 -5.33 2.20 -10.99
CA LEU A 47 -4.37 3.09 -10.33
C LEU A 47 -5.11 4.06 -9.43
N ARG A 48 -4.51 4.35 -8.26
CA ARG A 48 -5.04 5.32 -7.30
C ARG A 48 -3.92 6.12 -6.68
N ILE A 49 -4.14 7.43 -6.55
CA ILE A 49 -3.31 8.30 -5.73
C ILE A 49 -4.04 8.44 -4.40
N MET A 50 -3.42 7.98 -3.32
CA MET A 50 -4.00 7.97 -1.97
C MET A 50 -3.25 8.94 -1.08
N LYS A 51 -3.89 9.53 -0.08
CA LYS A 51 -3.15 10.33 0.91
C LYS A 51 -2.25 9.40 1.72
N GLY A 52 -1.03 9.80 2.07
CA GLY A 52 -0.11 8.96 2.86
C GLY A 52 -0.75 8.38 4.13
N SER A 53 -1.60 9.18 4.79
CA SER A 53 -2.38 8.76 5.96
C SER A 53 -3.42 7.66 5.70
N GLU A 54 -3.92 7.51 4.47
CA GLU A 54 -4.89 6.49 4.09
C GLU A 54 -4.22 5.14 3.79
N VAL A 55 -2.98 5.16 3.30
CA VAL A 55 -2.21 3.96 2.93
C VAL A 55 -1.87 3.12 4.16
N ILE A 56 -1.57 3.77 5.29
CA ILE A 56 -1.29 3.10 6.57
C ILE A 56 -2.47 2.21 7.02
N GLY A 57 -3.71 2.61 6.71
CA GLY A 57 -4.90 1.83 7.01
C GLY A 57 -5.19 0.68 6.04
N LEU A 58 -4.58 0.68 4.85
CA LEU A 58 -4.88 -0.25 3.75
C LEU A 58 -3.81 -1.35 3.59
N VAL A 59 -2.54 -1.00 3.79
CA VAL A 59 -1.38 -1.93 3.70
C VAL A 59 -1.11 -2.61 5.04
N ALA A 60 -1.80 -2.20 6.11
CA ALA A 60 -1.80 -2.93 7.37
C ALA A 60 -2.33 -4.36 7.15
N PRO A 61 -1.64 -5.41 7.62
CA PRO A 61 -2.18 -6.77 7.57
C PRO A 61 -3.57 -6.75 8.23
N ARG A 62 -4.53 -7.50 7.67
CA ARG A 62 -6.00 -7.51 7.93
C ARG A 62 -6.46 -7.70 9.41
N ALA A 63 -5.65 -7.36 10.41
CA ALA A 63 -5.82 -7.63 11.84
C ALA A 63 -5.76 -6.36 12.72
N MET A 64 -6.29 -5.22 12.28
CA MET A 64 -6.73 -4.18 13.22
C MET A 64 -8.14 -3.73 12.88
N LYS A 65 -9.12 -4.42 13.48
CA LYS A 65 -10.47 -3.89 13.62
C LYS A 65 -10.34 -2.58 14.40
N ARG A 66 -10.63 -1.45 13.77
CA ARG A 66 -10.90 -0.20 14.49
C ARG A 66 -12.03 -0.47 15.47
N CYS A 67 -11.70 -0.58 16.76
CA CYS A 67 -12.65 -0.38 17.83
C CYS A 67 -13.12 1.07 17.73
N LYS A 68 -14.30 1.29 17.16
CA LYS A 68 -15.03 2.56 17.30
C LYS A 68 -15.50 2.64 18.74
N SER A 69 -14.76 3.32 19.62
CA SER A 69 -15.35 3.87 20.83
C SER A 69 -16.27 5.02 20.41
N LYS A 70 -17.59 4.74 20.37
CA LYS A 70 -18.61 5.79 20.44
C LYS A 70 -18.44 6.48 21.79
N SER A 71 -18.30 7.80 21.77
CA SER A 71 -18.59 8.63 22.95
C SER A 71 -20.07 8.95 22.99
#